data_AF-A0A3S4R4S6-F1
#
_entry.id   AF-A0A3S4R4S6-F1
#
_cell.length_a   1.000
_cell.length_b   1.000
_cell.length_c   1.000
_cell.angle_alpha   90.00
_cell.angle_beta   90.00
_cell.angle_gamma   90.00
#
_symmetry.space_group_name_H-M   'P 1'
#
loop_
_entity.id
_entity.type
_entity.pdbx_description
1 polymer ?
#
loop_
_entity_poly.entity_id
_entity_poly.type
_entity_poly.pdbx_seq_one_letter_code
_entity_poly.pdbx_strand_id
1 'polypeptide(L)'
;MISLLKKYWLVVLIVIIFINALGFHFAKESIGISDTLEHAELDEVIARLKRKDYFYTLFVEVVFILDCWLVLFIPYLFISNFIKKNNLSKK
;
A
#
# COMPACT_ATOMS: atom_id res chain seq x y z
N MET A 1 -13.83 15.38 -10.77
CA MET A 1 -12.82 14.60 -10.01
C MET A 1 -13.11 14.58 -8.50
N ILE A 2 -13.18 15.74 -7.82
CA ILE A 2 -13.51 15.79 -6.38
C ILE A 2 -14.91 15.21 -6.04
N SER A 3 -15.88 15.33 -6.94
CA SER A 3 -17.25 14.82 -6.74
C SER A 3 -17.32 13.30 -6.72
N LEU A 4 -16.58 12.63 -7.60
CA LEU A 4 -16.44 11.18 -7.61
C LEU A 4 -15.69 10.69 -6.37
N LEU A 5 -14.61 11.37 -6.00
CA LEU A 5 -13.84 11.05 -4.79
C LEU A 5 -14.72 11.17 -3.53
N LYS A 6 -15.55 12.21 -3.44
CA LYS A 6 -16.52 12.36 -2.33
C LYS A 6 -17.58 11.26 -2.32
N LYS A 7 -18.04 10.82 -3.49
CA LYS A 7 -19.07 9.76 -3.63
C LYS A 7 -18.54 8.38 -3.20
N TYR A 8 -17.28 8.07 -3.54
CA TYR A 8 -16.67 6.77 -3.28
C TYR A 8 -15.64 6.77 -2.15
N TRP A 9 -15.50 7.88 -1.42
CA TRP A 9 -14.50 8.06 -0.37
C TRP A 9 -14.49 6.91 0.65
N LEU A 10 -15.67 6.43 1.03
CA LEU A 10 -15.83 5.34 1.99
C LEU A 10 -15.36 3.99 1.41
N VAL A 11 -15.67 3.73 0.13
CA VAL A 11 -15.19 2.53 -0.58
C VAL A 11 -13.67 2.57 -0.73
N VAL A 12 -13.12 3.72 -1.09
CA VAL A 12 -11.66 3.93 -1.20
C VAL A 12 -10.98 3.67 0.15
N LEU A 13 -11.57 4.16 1.25
CA LEU A 13 -11.05 3.95 2.60
C LEU A 13 -11.06 2.47 2.99
N ILE A 14 -12.14 1.74 2.70
CA ILE A 14 -12.21 0.29 2.94
C ILE A 14 -11.15 -0.46 2.12
N VAL A 15 -10.96 -0.10 0.85
CA VAL A 15 -9.95 -0.72 -0.02
C VAL A 15 -8.54 -0.47 0.52
N ILE A 16 -8.23 0.75 0.98
CA ILE A 16 -6.92 1.09 1.56
C ILE A 16 -6.67 0.28 2.83
N ILE A 17 -7.66 0.16 3.72
CA ILE A 17 -7.55 -0.65 4.94
C ILE A 17 -7.28 -2.11 4.59
N PHE A 18 -8.00 -2.66 3.61
CA PHE A 18 -7.85 -4.04 3.20
C PHE A 18 -6.47 -4.32 2.60
N ILE A 19 -5.98 -3.44 1.72
CA ILE A 19 -4.64 -3.54 1.13
C ILE A 19 -3.56 -3.47 2.21
N ASN A 20 -3.71 -2.58 3.19
CA ASN A 20 -2.77 -2.46 4.31
C ASN A 20 -2.78 -3.72 5.20
N ALA A 21 -3.95 -4.27 5.51
CA ALA A 21 -4.08 -5.51 6.28
C ALA A 21 -3.43 -6.70 5.55
N LEU A 22 -3.62 -6.79 4.22
CA LEU A 22 -2.95 -7.79 3.39
C LEU A 22 -1.43 -7.59 3.37
N GLY A 23 -0.97 -6.34 3.22
CA GLY A 23 0.45 -6.01 3.27
C GLY A 23 1.09 -6.48 4.59
N PHE A 24 0.44 -6.20 5.72
CA PHE A 24 0.92 -6.66 7.03
C PHE A 24 0.94 -8.20 7.14
N HIS A 25 -0.10 -8.88 6.65
CA HIS A 25 -0.15 -10.34 6.63
C HIS A 25 1.02 -10.93 5.81
N PHE A 26 1.24 -10.42 4.60
CA PHE A 26 2.33 -10.91 3.73
C PHE A 26 3.72 -10.56 4.26
N ALA A 27 3.89 -9.40 4.91
CA ALA A 27 5.15 -9.08 5.59
C ALA A 27 5.47 -10.10 6.69
N LYS A 28 4.46 -10.46 7.51
CA LYS A 28 4.61 -11.48 8.55
C LYS A 28 4.90 -12.86 7.96
N GLU A 29 4.22 -13.22 6.88
CA GLU A 29 4.40 -14.51 6.23
C GLU A 29 5.75 -14.62 5.52
N SER A 30 6.27 -13.54 4.93
CA SER A 30 7.61 -13.47 4.35
C SER A 30 8.70 -13.74 5.41
N ILE A 31 8.59 -13.15 6.60
CA ILE A 31 9.51 -13.42 7.71
C ILE A 31 9.50 -14.92 8.09
N GLY A 32 8.31 -15.52 8.19
CA GLY A 32 8.18 -16.94 8.49
C GLY A 32 8.68 -17.87 7.38
N ILE A 33 8.53 -17.46 6.12
CA ILE A 33 9.08 -18.18 4.97
C ILE A 33 10.61 -18.14 5.00
N SER A 34 11.21 -16.97 5.32
CA SER A 34 12.67 -16.83 5.43
C SER A 34 13.25 -17.78 6.48
N ASP A 35 12.63 -17.87 7.66
CA ASP A 35 13.05 -18.78 8.73
C ASP A 35 12.92 -20.27 8.32
N THR A 36 11.83 -20.60 7.60
CA THR A 36 11.62 -21.96 7.07
C THR A 36 12.62 -22.30 5.96
N LEU A 37 12.99 -21.33 5.13
CA LEU A 37 13.95 -21.49 4.04
C LEU A 37 15.36 -21.83 4.58
N GLU A 38 15.74 -21.27 5.72
CA GLU A 38 17.03 -21.51 6.38
C GLU A 38 17.19 -22.97 6.85
N HIS A 39 16.07 -23.64 7.14
CA HIS A 39 16.04 -25.02 7.64
C HIS A 39 15.55 -26.04 6.59
N ALA A 40 15.26 -25.61 5.36
CA ALA A 40 14.74 -26.49 4.32
C ALA A 40 15.88 -27.22 3.59
N GLU A 41 15.83 -28.56 3.55
CA GLU A 41 16.88 -29.39 2.90
C GLU A 41 16.55 -29.80 1.46
N LEU A 42 15.33 -29.54 0.96
CA LEU A 42 14.85 -29.98 -0.35
C LEU A 42 14.81 -28.83 -1.36
N ASP A 43 15.59 -28.95 -2.44
CA ASP A 43 15.73 -27.93 -3.50
C ASP A 43 14.41 -27.48 -4.14
N GLU A 44 13.47 -28.40 -4.36
CA GLU A 44 12.16 -28.07 -4.94
C GLU A 44 11.29 -27.24 -3.99
N VAL A 45 11.40 -27.51 -2.68
CA VAL A 45 10.71 -26.77 -1.62
C VAL A 45 11.32 -25.37 -1.47
N ILE A 46 12.66 -25.26 -1.51
CA ILE A 46 13.39 -23.99 -1.48
C ILE A 46 12.98 -23.10 -2.66
N ALA A 47 12.94 -23.65 -3.88
CA ALA A 47 12.58 -22.87 -5.07
C ALA A 47 11.14 -22.31 -5.00
N ARG A 48 10.20 -23.10 -4.47
CA ARG A 48 8.81 -22.67 -4.29
C ARG A 48 8.67 -21.61 -3.20
N LEU A 49 9.32 -21.81 -2.06
CA LEU A 49 9.31 -20.86 -0.95
C LEU A 49 9.95 -19.53 -1.33
N LYS A 50 11.10 -19.55 -2.02
CA LYS A 50 11.79 -18.34 -2.49
C LYS A 50 10.94 -17.52 -3.46
N ARG A 51 10.19 -18.17 -4.35
CA ARG A 51 9.25 -17.48 -5.25
C ARG A 51 8.10 -16.82 -4.49
N LYS A 52 7.57 -17.52 -3.48
CA LYS A 52 6.48 -17.02 -2.64
C LYS A 52 6.94 -15.82 -1.80
N ASP A 53 8.13 -15.92 -1.20
CA ASP A 53 8.76 -14.85 -0.45
C ASP A 53 8.97 -13.60 -1.32
N TYR A 54 9.58 -13.75 -2.50
CA TYR A 54 9.77 -12.65 -3.44
C TYR A 54 8.47 -11.93 -3.81
N PHE A 55 7.39 -12.68 -4.07
CA PHE A 55 6.08 -12.10 -4.35
C PHE A 55 5.53 -11.31 -3.15
N TYR A 56 5.69 -11.83 -1.93
CA TYR A 56 5.25 -11.15 -0.72
C TYR A 56 6.06 -9.89 -0.44
N THR A 57 7.38 -9.93 -0.59
CA THR A 57 8.24 -8.75 -0.47
C THR A 57 7.84 -7.67 -1.47
N LEU A 58 7.68 -8.04 -2.75
CA LEU A 58 7.23 -7.10 -3.79
C LEU A 58 5.86 -6.48 -3.46
N PHE A 59 4.92 -7.29 -2.97
CA PHE A 59 3.61 -6.78 -2.61
C PHE A 59 3.71 -5.75 -1.48
N VAL A 60 4.48 -6.04 -0.44
CA VAL A 60 4.71 -5.13 0.69
C VAL A 60 5.37 -3.83 0.21
N GLU A 61 6.36 -3.91 -0.67
CA GLU A 61 7.01 -2.72 -1.26
C GLU A 61 6.02 -1.85 -2.03
N VAL A 62 5.14 -2.46 -2.84
CA VAL A 62 4.10 -1.73 -3.58
C VAL A 62 3.12 -1.04 -2.63
N VAL A 63 2.67 -1.73 -1.57
CA VAL A 63 1.80 -1.13 -0.54
C VAL A 63 2.48 0.06 0.12
N PHE A 64 3.76 -0.09 0.49
CA PHE A 64 4.54 0.99 1.10
C PHE A 64 4.66 2.22 0.19
N ILE A 65 4.95 2.01 -1.11
CA ILE A 65 5.01 3.10 -2.10
C ILE A 65 3.65 3.81 -2.23
N LEU A 66 2.55 3.05 -2.25
CA LEU A 66 1.20 3.61 -2.29
C LEU A 66 0.89 4.45 -1.05
N ASP A 67 1.26 3.97 0.14
CA ASP A 67 1.08 4.73 1.38
C ASP A 67 1.90 6.02 1.37
N CYS A 68 3.17 5.98 0.96
CA CYS A 68 4.01 7.17 0.81
C CYS A 68 3.40 8.16 -0.20
N TRP A 69 2.89 7.67 -1.33
CA TRP A 69 2.19 8.52 -2.30
C TRP A 69 1.00 9.20 -1.65
N LEU A 70 0.13 8.45 -0.97
CA LEU A 70 -1.07 9.01 -0.33
C LEU A 70 -0.73 10.08 0.70
N VAL A 71 0.30 9.84 1.52
CA VAL A 71 0.79 10.80 2.53
C VAL A 71 1.26 12.11 1.90
N LEU A 72 1.87 12.07 0.71
CA LEU A 72 2.28 13.28 -0.01
C LEU A 72 1.11 13.94 -0.77
N PHE A 73 0.23 13.14 -1.34
CA PHE A 73 -0.84 13.59 -2.22
C PHE A 73 -2.00 14.26 -1.45
N ILE A 74 -2.34 13.76 -0.26
CA ILE A 74 -3.43 14.32 0.55
C ILE A 74 -3.14 15.79 0.98
N PRO A 75 -1.97 16.11 1.57
CA PRO A 75 -1.61 17.49 1.91
C PRO A 75 -1.55 18.38 0.66
N TYR A 76 -0.99 17.87 -0.44
CA TYR A 76 -0.95 18.60 -1.71
C TYR A 76 -2.35 19.01 -2.17
N LEU A 77 -3.32 18.07 -2.15
CA LEU A 77 -4.71 18.37 -2.48
C LEU A 77 -5.31 19.42 -1.54
N PHE A 78 -5.06 19.30 -0.24
CA PHE A 78 -5.59 20.22 0.76
C PHE A 78 -5.07 21.66 0.56
N ILE A 79 -3.75 21.81 0.39
CA ILE A 79 -3.10 23.10 0.14
C ILE A 79 -3.57 23.70 -1.18
N SER A 80 -3.59 22.91 -2.26
CA SER A 80 -4.04 23.35 -3.58
C SER A 80 -5.49 23.88 -3.54
N ASN A 81 -6.37 23.19 -2.82
CA ASN A 81 -7.76 23.59 -2.69
C ASN A 81 -7.93 24.85 -1.84
N PHE A 82 -7.11 25.02 -0.79
CA PHE A 82 -7.10 26.22 0.05
C PHE A 82 -6.63 27.46 -0.72
N ILE A 83 -5.56 27.33 -1.51
CA ILE A 83 -5.05 28.41 -2.39
C ILE A 83 -6.12 28.81 -3.41
N LYS A 84 -6.76 27.84 -4.08
CA LYS A 84 -7.85 28.12 -5.04
C LYS A 84 -9.03 28.86 -4.41
N LYS A 85 -9.44 28.45 -3.20
CA LYS A 85 -10.55 29.09 -2.47
C LYS A 85 -10.22 30.54 -2.10
N ASN A 86 -9.00 30.82 -1.63
CA ASN A 86 -8.57 32.18 -1.29
C ASN A 86 -8.47 33.10 -2.52
N ASN A 87 -8.06 32.59 -3.67
CA ASN A 87 -8.01 33.38 -4.91
C ASN A 87 -9.41 33.68 -5.49
N LEU A 88 -10.39 32.80 -5.29
CA LEU A 88 -11.79 33.06 -5.66
C LEU A 88 -12.49 34.05 -4.72
N SER A 89 -12.10 34.10 -3.44
CA SER A 89 -12.66 35.05 -2.46
C SER A 89 -12.15 36.49 -2.65
N LYS A 90 -11.07 36.68 -3.41
CA LYS A 90 -10.46 37.99 -3.68
C LYS A 90 -10.93 38.61 -5.00
N LYS A 91 -11.82 37.95 -5.74
CA LYS A 91 -12.37 38.38 -7.02
C LYS A 91 -13.85 38.71 -6.86
#